data_AF-A0A450X9G9-F1
#
_entry.id   AF-A0A450X9G9-F1
#
_cell.length_a   1.000
_cell.length_b   1.000
_cell.length_c   1.000
_cell.angle_alpha   90.00
_cell.angle_beta   90.00
_cell.angle_gamma   90.00
#
_symmetry.space_group_name_H-M   'P 1'
#
loop_
_entity.id
_entity.type
_entity.pdbx_description
1 polymer ?
#
loop_
_entity_poly.entity_id
_entity_poly.type
_entity_poly.pdbx_seq_one_letter_code
_entity_poly.pdbx_strand_id
1 'polypeptide(L)' 'MFSTVIEAIKRLESNESPSKTDQELLDYLYAEADKEINANLLNLMTYGDRLGWERIEVRLTELLNFIRSAKR' A
#
# COMPACT_ATOMS: atom_id res chain seq x y z
N MET A 1 8.54 -6.35 -6.74
CA MET A 1 8.72 -4.95 -7.16
C MET A 1 8.23 -4.01 -6.07
N PHE A 2 6.98 -4.17 -5.60
CA PHE A 2 6.43 -3.47 -4.44
C PHE A 2 7.33 -3.46 -3.19
N SER A 3 7.92 -4.60 -2.83
CA SER A 3 8.85 -4.72 -1.69
C SER A 3 10.06 -3.79 -1.82
N THR A 4 10.59 -3.62 -3.04
CA THR A 4 11.71 -2.74 -3.35
C THR A 4 11.31 -1.26 -3.29
N VAL A 5 10.08 -0.92 -3.71
CA VAL A 5 9.52 0.45 -3.60
C VAL A 5 9.36 0.84 -2.13
N ILE A 6 8.77 -0.05 -1.31
CA ILE A 6 8.59 0.20 0.13
C ILE A 6 9.94 0.35 0.85
N GLU A 7 10.94 -0.45 0.48
CA GLU A 7 12.27 -0.33 1.05
C GLU A 7 12.98 0.99 0.65
N ALA A 8 12.78 1.45 -0.59
CA ALA A 8 13.29 2.74 -1.04
C ALA A 8 12.63 3.92 -0.30
N ILE A 9 11.31 3.88 -0.10
CA ILE A 9 10.57 4.88 0.69
C ILE A 9 11.16 4.95 2.11
N LYS A 10 11.28 3.82 2.81
CA LYS A 10 11.83 3.77 4.17
C LYS A 10 13.22 4.39 4.29
N ARG A 11 14.09 4.13 3.30
CA ARG A 11 15.45 4.69 3.28
C ARG A 11 15.43 6.21 3.11
N LEU A 12 14.60 6.71 2.19
CA LEU A 12 14.47 8.15 1.94
C LEU A 12 13.84 8.88 3.14
N GLU A 13 12.87 8.28 3.82
CA GLU A 13 12.24 8.84 5.03
C GLU A 13 13.19 8.88 6.23
N SER A 14 14.19 7.99 6.28
CA SER A 14 15.17 7.96 7.37
C SER A 14 16.23 9.07 7.29
N ASN A 15 16.24 9.86 6.21
CA ASN A 15 17.16 10.97 6.06
C ASN A 15 16.67 12.18 6.88
N GLU A 16 17.47 12.62 7.86
CA GLU A 16 17.14 13.74 8.76
C GLU A 16 17.06 15.12 8.06
N SER A 17 17.54 15.23 6.82
CA SER A 17 17.47 16.45 6.01
C SER A 17 17.37 16.09 4.52
N PRO A 18 16.17 15.67 4.06
CA PRO A 18 15.97 15.26 2.68
C PRO A 18 16.16 16.44 1.72
N SER A 19 16.87 16.20 0.62
CA SER A 19 17.01 17.19 -0.44
C SER A 19 15.67 17.35 -1.18
N LYS A 20 15.52 18.42 -1.97
CA LYS A 20 14.35 18.60 -2.85
C LYS A 20 14.16 17.40 -3.79
N THR A 21 15.27 16.85 -4.30
CA THR A 21 15.25 15.67 -5.18
C THR A 21 14.81 14.41 -4.43
N ASP A 22 15.20 14.25 -3.16
CA ASP A 22 14.73 13.13 -2.34
C ASP A 22 13.21 13.22 -2.11
N GLN A 23 12.68 14.43 -1.91
CA GLN A 23 11.25 14.64 -1.76
C GLN A 23 10.48 14.34 -3.05
N GLU A 24 10.97 14.82 -4.19
CA GLU A 24 10.37 14.52 -5.51
C GLU A 24 10.39 13.01 -5.81
N LEU A 25 11.46 12.31 -5.43
CA LEU A 25 11.55 10.86 -5.55
C LEU A 25 10.61 10.13 -4.59
N LEU A 26 10.48 10.59 -3.34
CA LEU A 26 9.51 10.07 -2.38
C LEU A 26 8.08 10.17 -2.92
N ASP A 27 7.70 11.35 -3.41
CA ASP A 27 6.36 11.60 -3.97
C ASP A 27 6.09 10.67 -5.17
N TYR A 28 7.08 10.46 -6.03
CA TYR A 28 6.99 9.51 -7.13
C TYR A 28 6.80 8.07 -6.65
N LEU A 29 7.61 7.61 -5.69
CA LEU A 29 7.52 6.25 -5.14
C LEU A 29 6.19 6.01 -4.44
N TYR A 30 5.65 7.01 -3.75
CA TYR A 30 4.32 6.96 -3.17
C TYR A 30 3.23 6.81 -4.24
N ALA A 31 3.31 7.56 -5.33
CA ALA A 31 2.37 7.45 -6.43
C ALA A 31 2.42 6.06 -7.11
N GLU A 32 3.60 5.48 -7.28
CA GLU A 32 3.75 4.12 -7.83
C GLU A 32 3.20 3.05 -6.87
N ALA A 33 3.45 3.18 -5.57
CA ALA A 33 2.86 2.28 -4.58
C ALA A 33 1.32 2.35 -4.59
N ASP A 34 0.75 3.55 -4.70
CA ASP A 34 -0.70 3.75 -4.74
C ASP A 34 -1.33 3.15 -6.01
N LYS A 35 -0.68 3.28 -7.17
CA LYS A 35 -1.10 2.60 -8.41
C LYS A 35 -1.18 1.09 -8.24
N GLU A 36 -0.17 0.47 -7.62
CA GLU A 36 -0.15 -0.98 -7.39
C GLU A 36 -1.24 -1.41 -6.40
N ILE A 37 -1.49 -0.63 -5.35
CA ILE A 37 -2.61 -0.86 -4.42
C ILE A 37 -3.95 -0.82 -5.16
N ASN A 38 -4.18 0.22 -5.97
CA ASN A 38 -5.42 0.39 -6.73
C ASN A 38 -5.65 -0.75 -7.73
N ALA A 39 -4.60 -1.20 -8.44
CA ALA A 39 -4.68 -2.35 -9.34
C ALA A 39 -5.06 -3.64 -8.59
N ASN A 40 -4.48 -3.87 -7.41
CA ASN A 40 -4.80 -5.04 -6.59
C ASN A 40 -6.22 -5.00 -6.02
N LEU A 41 -6.74 -3.83 -5.65
CA LEU A 41 -8.14 -3.67 -5.25
C LEU A 41 -9.10 -3.94 -6.40
N LEU A 42 -8.80 -3.47 -7.61
CA LEU A 42 -9.60 -3.76 -8.80
C LEU A 42 -9.63 -5.26 -9.12
N ASN A 43 -8.48 -5.92 -9.01
CA ASN A 43 -8.39 -7.37 -9.16
C ASN A 43 -9.25 -8.08 -8.10
N LEU A 44 -9.17 -7.64 -6.83
CA LEU A 44 -9.97 -8.20 -5.74
C LEU A 44 -11.47 -8.08 -6.01
N MET A 45 -11.93 -6.92 -6.50
CA MET A 45 -13.33 -6.72 -6.88
C MET A 45 -13.75 -7.69 -8.00
N THR A 46 -12.89 -7.86 -9.02
CA THR A 46 -13.13 -8.82 -10.12
C THR A 46 -13.21 -10.27 -9.61
N TYR A 47 -12.44 -10.62 -8.58
CA TYR A 47 -12.49 -11.95 -7.98
C TYR A 47 -13.66 -12.12 -6.99
N GLY A 48 -14.25 -11.05 -6.47
CA GLY A 48 -15.39 -11.12 -5.54
C GLY A 48 -16.58 -11.87 -6.11
N ASP A 49 -16.90 -11.61 -7.37
CA ASP A 49 -17.97 -12.32 -8.09
C ASP A 49 -17.68 -13.82 -8.29
N ARG A 50 -16.41 -14.25 -8.19
CA ARG A 50 -16.01 -15.66 -8.35
C ARG A 50 -15.75 -16.38 -7.03
N LEU A 51 -15.21 -15.69 -6.04
CA LEU A 51 -14.78 -16.24 -4.75
C LEU A 51 -15.82 -16.07 -3.63
N GLY A 52 -16.84 -15.24 -3.86
CA GLY A 52 -17.85 -14.86 -2.88
C GLY A 52 -17.46 -13.60 -2.11
N TRP A 53 -18.37 -12.62 -2.09
CA TRP A 53 -18.15 -11.33 -1.43
C TRP A 53 -18.00 -11.47 0.08
N GLU A 54 -18.67 -12.44 0.70
CA GLU A 54 -18.60 -12.72 2.14
C GLU A 54 -17.18 -13.11 2.57
N ARG A 55 -16.49 -13.91 1.74
CA ARG A 55 -15.11 -14.33 2.02
C ARG A 55 -14.13 -13.17 1.91
N ILE A 56 -14.36 -12.27 0.96
CA ILE A 56 -13.55 -11.05 0.80
C ILE A 56 -13.81 -10.08 1.96
N GLU A 57 -15.07 -9.90 2.34
CA GLU A 57 -15.47 -9.03 3.45
C GLU A 57 -14.81 -9.44 4.78
N VAL A 58 -14.81 -10.74 5.10
CA VAL A 58 -14.12 -11.26 6.30
C VAL A 58 -12.63 -10.88 6.29
N ARG A 59 -11.94 -11.12 5.16
CA ARG A 59 -10.50 -10.81 5.03
C ARG A 59 -10.21 -9.32 5.14
N LEU A 60 -11.04 -8.48 4.53
CA LEU A 60 -10.90 -7.02 4.62
C LEU A 60 -11.16 -6.52 6.04
N THR A 61 -12.12 -7.13 6.74
CA THR A 61 -12.43 -6.81 8.14
C THR A 61 -11.25 -7.15 9.06
N GLU A 62 -10.64 -8.32 8.89
CA GLU A 62 -9.42 -8.72 9.61
C GLU A 62 -8.28 -7.74 9.37
N LEU A 63 -8.05 -7.36 8.10
CA LEU A 63 -7.01 -6.40 7.73
C LEU A 63 -7.28 -5.01 8.33
N LEU A 64 -8.53 -4.54 8.33
CA LEU A 64 -8.91 -3.27 8.94
C LEU A 64 -8.67 -3.27 10.44
N ASN A 65 -8.99 -4.38 11.11
CA ASN A 65 -8.73 -4.55 12.55
C ASN A 65 -7.22 -4.56 12.85
N PHE A 66 -6.42 -5.21 12.01
CA PHE A 66 -4.96 -5.15 12.09
C PHE A 66 -4.45 -3.71 11.95
N ILE A 67 -4.88 -2.97 10.91
CA ILE A 67 -4.48 -1.57 10.69
C ILE A 67 -4.85 -0.69 11.88
N ARG A 68 -6.07 -0.83 12.40
CA ARG A 68 -6.54 -0.09 13.59
C ARG A 68 -5.68 -0.37 14.82
N SER A 69 -5.17 -1.59 14.95
CA SER A 69 -4.30 -2.00 16.06
C SER A 69 -2.88 -1.44 15.89
N ALA A 70 -2.36 -1.42 14.66
CA ALA A 70 -1.02 -0.91 14.37
C ALA A 70 -0.90 0.63 14.43
N LYS A 71 -2.02 1.35 14.32
CA LYS A 71 -2.09 2.82 14.49
C LYS A 71 -2.15 3.27 15.96
N ARG A 72 -2.31 2.35 16.90
CA ARG A 72 -2.26 2.62 18.36
C ARG A 72 -0.84 2.53 18.86
#